data_AF-A0A4Q3WPA6-F1
#
_entry.id   AF-A0A4Q3WPA6-F1
#
_cell.length_a   1.000
_cell.length_b   1.000
_cell.length_c   1.000
_cell.angle_alpha   90.00
_cell.angle_beta   90.00
_cell.angle_gamma   90.00
#
_symmetry.space_group_name_H-M   'P 1'
#
loop_
_entity.id
_entity.type
_entity.pdbx_description
1 polymer ?
#
loop_
_entity_poly.entity_id
_entity_poly.type
_entity_poly.pdbx_seq_one_letter_code
_entity_poly.pdbx_strand_id
1 'polypeptide(L)'
;MGHDHNSSRRDILKLFGTSTGLQLFRSPIQILIESIVMGAFNTAHAAANGMAPRKYLHILQEGAPPRWTYDLFLTPYSTSGFVQGASVGTAYNFASSGASIRYSTVQRAGLIVPHMWQYEVPSAAGGYRTMDPLLSNMIQLRGIEVGNPDHGAAQAMQFVPTGAVQSMTSLSADASDAPISAVNLSLSQYRFVSQKSKSAVTVSNGGDMLTKLVSPFVSKSTGTFVTNKNKLGPALDAAISAMNSAQAAARPETAGISSATEAAKDLMSKGFGDLGSQWNTLVAKYRGLLTASLDPGRSLPGITDQAIVPDGTMKFQLNGSMPTSTTDLRTMIKASTGLANVAEHFAMAEYVLLSNLSSSISISPASFYNLAFNGGNAGLGSTEAALN
;
A
#
# COMPACT_ATOMS: atom_id res chain seq x y z
N MET A 1 15.26 -6.90 -47.54
CA MET A 1 15.01 -5.80 -46.59
C MET A 1 14.45 -6.43 -45.32
N GLY A 2 15.30 -6.70 -44.34
CA GLY A 2 14.91 -7.16 -43.01
C GLY A 2 15.74 -6.38 -42.01
N HIS A 3 15.10 -5.51 -41.24
CA HIS A 3 15.75 -4.75 -40.18
C HIS A 3 15.76 -5.60 -38.91
N ASP A 4 16.93 -6.10 -38.54
CA ASP A 4 17.20 -6.70 -37.24
C ASP A 4 17.11 -5.63 -36.14
N HIS A 5 16.08 -5.72 -35.29
CA HIS A 5 15.86 -4.84 -34.13
C HIS A 5 16.47 -5.37 -32.82
N ASN A 6 17.39 -6.35 -32.87
CA ASN A 6 17.96 -6.98 -31.67
C ASN A 6 19.27 -6.35 -31.13
N SER A 7 19.70 -5.23 -31.69
CA SER A 7 21.01 -4.61 -31.38
C SER A 7 21.03 -3.78 -30.09
N SER A 8 19.88 -3.27 -29.60
CA SER A 8 19.89 -2.21 -28.58
C SER A 8 20.29 -2.67 -27.16
N ARG A 9 19.79 -3.82 -26.68
CA ARG A 9 20.11 -4.32 -25.32
C ARG A 9 21.55 -4.79 -25.18
N ARG A 10 22.09 -5.44 -26.22
CA ARG A 10 23.45 -6.01 -26.19
C ARG A 10 24.52 -4.93 -26.28
N ASP A 11 24.24 -3.85 -27.02
CA ASP A 11 25.15 -2.70 -27.12
C ASP A 11 25.14 -1.84 -25.85
N ILE A 12 23.99 -1.72 -25.17
CA ILE A 12 23.89 -1.12 -23.83
C ILE A 12 24.71 -1.93 -22.81
N LEU A 13 24.57 -3.26 -22.79
CA LEU A 13 25.36 -4.13 -21.90
C LEU A 13 26.86 -4.10 -22.21
N LYS A 14 27.26 -3.95 -23.48
CA LYS A 14 28.67 -3.77 -23.88
C LYS A 14 29.22 -2.41 -23.44
N LEU A 15 28.44 -1.33 -23.51
CA LEU A 15 28.83 -0.01 -23.01
C LEU A 15 29.09 -0.02 -21.48
N PHE A 16 28.32 -0.84 -20.75
CA PHE A 16 28.57 -1.10 -19.33
C PHE A 16 29.76 -2.04 -19.11
N GLY A 17 30.01 -3.01 -20.00
CA GLY A 17 31.15 -3.93 -19.93
C GLY A 17 32.50 -3.33 -20.37
N THR A 18 32.51 -2.18 -21.05
CA THR A 18 33.74 -1.46 -21.42
C THR A 18 34.07 -0.31 -20.48
N SER A 19 33.10 0.19 -19.69
CA SER A 19 33.33 1.14 -18.60
C SER A 19 33.76 0.49 -17.28
N THR A 20 33.90 -0.84 -17.24
CA THR A 20 34.23 -1.64 -16.05
C THR A 20 35.72 -1.81 -15.73
N GLY A 21 36.61 -1.00 -16.31
CA GLY A 21 38.00 -0.89 -15.86
C GLY A 21 38.17 -0.29 -14.45
N LEU A 22 37.09 0.22 -13.85
CA LEU A 22 37.03 0.75 -12.48
C LEU A 22 35.95 0.03 -11.65
N GLN A 23 35.92 -1.31 -11.70
CA GLN A 23 35.19 -2.07 -10.68
C GLN A 23 36.10 -2.33 -9.49
N LEU A 24 35.86 -1.64 -8.38
CA LEU A 24 36.01 -2.26 -7.07
C LEU A 24 35.13 -1.64 -5.97
N PHE A 25 34.54 -0.44 -6.15
CA PHE A 25 33.55 0.09 -5.20
C PHE A 25 32.50 0.98 -5.90
N ARG A 26 31.46 0.38 -6.49
CA ARG A 26 30.26 1.14 -6.88
C ARG A 26 29.58 1.63 -5.59
N SER A 27 29.57 2.93 -5.39
CA SER A 27 28.86 3.56 -4.28
C SER A 27 27.35 3.31 -4.41
N PRO A 28 26.60 3.07 -3.31
CA PRO A 28 25.13 3.00 -3.33
C PRO A 28 24.46 4.19 -4.03
N ILE A 29 25.10 5.38 -4.00
CA ILE A 29 24.64 6.58 -4.72
C ILE A 29 24.71 6.40 -6.24
N GLN A 30 25.69 5.66 -6.75
CA GLN A 30 25.85 5.44 -8.19
C GLN A 30 24.77 4.47 -8.71
N ILE A 31 24.43 3.45 -7.94
CA ILE A 31 23.31 2.53 -8.20
C ILE A 31 21.97 3.26 -8.15
N LEU A 32 21.81 4.19 -7.20
CA LEU A 32 20.65 5.07 -7.13
C LEU A 32 20.48 5.91 -8.39
N ILE A 33 21.56 6.57 -8.82
CA ILE A 33 21.50 7.47 -9.96
C ILE A 33 21.24 6.68 -11.24
N GLU A 34 21.88 5.51 -11.40
CA GLU A 34 21.54 4.57 -12.48
C GLU A 34 20.06 4.16 -12.43
N SER A 35 19.50 3.89 -11.25
CA SER A 35 18.08 3.49 -11.09
C SER A 35 17.10 4.62 -11.38
N ILE A 36 17.38 5.84 -10.92
CA ILE A 36 16.58 7.04 -11.19
C ILE A 36 16.62 7.39 -12.67
N VAL A 37 17.81 7.35 -13.28
CA VAL A 37 18.00 7.62 -14.70
C VAL A 37 17.28 6.56 -15.53
N MET A 38 17.42 5.27 -15.20
CA MET A 38 16.66 4.22 -15.87
C MET A 38 15.13 4.37 -15.67
N GLY A 39 14.68 4.85 -14.50
CA GLY A 39 13.27 5.22 -14.27
C GLY A 39 12.80 6.29 -15.25
N ALA A 40 13.55 7.40 -15.33
CA ALA A 40 13.24 8.52 -16.22
C ALA A 40 13.32 8.15 -17.72
N PHE A 41 14.20 7.22 -18.11
CA PHE A 41 14.21 6.62 -19.44
C PHE A 41 12.92 5.86 -19.75
N ASN A 42 12.45 5.06 -18.78
CA ASN A 42 11.19 4.35 -18.90
C ASN A 42 10.00 5.33 -18.91
N THR A 43 10.11 6.53 -18.30
CA THR A 43 9.09 7.61 -18.34
C THR A 43 8.92 8.15 -19.73
N ALA A 44 10.02 8.59 -20.33
CA ALA A 44 10.01 9.12 -21.69
C ALA A 44 9.49 8.08 -22.68
N HIS A 45 9.81 6.80 -22.47
CA HIS A 45 9.34 5.71 -23.31
C HIS A 45 7.85 5.33 -23.08
N ALA A 46 7.36 5.35 -21.84
CA ALA A 46 5.96 5.07 -21.52
C ALA A 46 5.02 6.19 -22.01
N ALA A 47 5.43 7.45 -21.85
CA ALA A 47 4.73 8.61 -22.39
C ALA A 47 4.64 8.56 -23.93
N ALA A 48 5.69 8.08 -24.60
CA ALA A 48 5.69 7.87 -26.06
C ALA A 48 4.75 6.73 -26.52
N ASN A 49 4.41 5.79 -25.63
CA ASN A 49 3.53 4.65 -25.93
C ASN A 49 2.05 4.89 -25.54
N GLY A 50 1.69 6.09 -25.07
CA GLY A 50 0.29 6.49 -24.84
C GLY A 50 -0.42 5.77 -23.68
N MET A 51 0.29 5.03 -22.83
CA MET A 51 -0.30 4.42 -21.64
C MET A 51 -0.02 5.28 -20.42
N ALA A 52 -1.07 5.82 -19.79
CA ALA A 52 -0.94 6.44 -18.48
C ALA A 52 -0.83 5.33 -17.41
N PRO A 53 0.32 5.16 -16.74
CA PRO A 53 0.47 4.13 -15.72
C PRO A 53 -0.52 4.38 -14.58
N ARG A 54 -1.29 3.35 -14.22
CA ARG A 54 -2.24 3.42 -13.10
C ARG A 54 -1.49 3.28 -11.78
N LYS A 55 -1.85 4.12 -10.81
CA LYS A 55 -1.35 4.01 -9.43
C LYS A 55 -2.04 2.83 -8.74
N TYR A 56 -1.26 2.02 -8.04
CA TYR A 56 -1.68 0.82 -7.36
C TYR A 56 -1.34 0.94 -5.87
N LEU A 57 -2.38 0.83 -5.04
CA LEU A 57 -2.28 0.74 -3.59
C LEU A 57 -2.85 -0.61 -3.16
N HIS A 58 -2.00 -1.44 -2.57
CA HIS A 58 -2.41 -2.66 -1.90
C HIS A 58 -2.44 -2.44 -0.39
N ILE A 59 -3.53 -2.84 0.25
CA ILE A 59 -3.68 -2.79 1.70
C ILE A 59 -3.94 -4.21 2.19
N LEU A 60 -2.98 -4.77 2.91
CA LEU A 60 -3.18 -6.01 3.66
C LEU A 60 -3.33 -5.64 5.13
N GLN A 61 -4.32 -6.17 5.82
CA GLN A 61 -4.41 -5.99 7.26
C GLN A 61 -4.46 -7.36 7.90
N GLU A 62 -3.35 -7.75 8.52
CA GLU A 62 -3.29 -8.99 9.30
C GLU A 62 -4.17 -8.89 10.55
N GLY A 63 -4.83 -9.99 10.92
CA GLY A 63 -5.71 -10.02 12.09
C GLY A 63 -7.01 -9.22 11.94
N ALA A 64 -7.32 -8.69 10.75
CA ALA A 64 -8.60 -8.07 10.49
C ALA A 64 -9.74 -9.11 10.58
N PRO A 65 -10.93 -8.72 11.06
CA PRO A 65 -12.10 -9.58 10.98
C PRO A 65 -12.30 -10.11 9.57
N PRO A 66 -12.73 -11.37 9.40
CA PRO A 66 -12.99 -11.91 8.08
C PRO A 66 -13.95 -11.00 7.28
N ARG A 67 -13.50 -10.55 6.10
CA ARG A 67 -14.20 -9.55 5.27
C ARG A 67 -15.63 -9.96 4.88
N TRP A 68 -15.87 -11.28 4.79
CA TRP A 68 -17.20 -11.86 4.49
C TRP A 68 -18.28 -11.59 5.56
N THR A 69 -17.92 -10.98 6.69
CA THR A 69 -18.82 -10.69 7.81
C THR A 69 -19.28 -9.24 7.84
N TYR A 70 -18.67 -8.32 7.09
CA TYR A 70 -19.04 -6.90 7.19
C TYR A 70 -18.99 -6.10 5.87
N ASP A 71 -18.04 -6.38 4.96
CA ASP A 71 -17.77 -5.46 3.85
C ASP A 71 -17.40 -6.13 2.51
N LEU A 72 -17.56 -7.45 2.39
CA LEU A 72 -17.36 -8.16 1.12
C LEU A 72 -18.60 -8.08 0.23
N PHE A 73 -18.41 -7.72 -1.05
CA PHE A 73 -19.50 -7.73 -2.02
C PHE A 73 -19.71 -9.17 -2.51
N LEU A 74 -20.85 -9.76 -2.17
CA LEU A 74 -21.16 -11.15 -2.52
C LEU A 74 -22.00 -11.27 -3.80
N THR A 75 -22.84 -10.28 -4.07
CA THR A 75 -23.83 -10.34 -5.14
C THR A 75 -23.97 -8.99 -5.83
N PRO A 76 -22.89 -8.39 -6.38
CA PRO A 76 -22.88 -6.99 -6.79
C PRO A 76 -23.86 -6.61 -7.90
N TYR A 77 -24.37 -7.59 -8.65
CA TYR A 77 -25.31 -7.36 -9.76
C TYR A 77 -26.67 -8.03 -9.56
N SER A 78 -26.76 -9.08 -8.75
CA SER A 78 -27.99 -9.82 -8.50
C SER A 78 -27.84 -10.73 -7.29
N THR A 79 -28.86 -10.76 -6.43
CA THR A 79 -28.99 -11.69 -5.29
C THR A 79 -29.63 -13.02 -5.67
N SER A 80 -30.04 -13.21 -6.93
CA SER A 80 -30.65 -14.45 -7.39
C SER A 80 -29.70 -15.63 -7.18
N GLY A 81 -30.18 -16.69 -6.54
CA GLY A 81 -29.42 -17.91 -6.26
C GLY A 81 -28.41 -17.79 -5.10
N PHE A 82 -28.32 -16.64 -4.43
CA PHE A 82 -27.50 -16.50 -3.24
C PHE A 82 -28.18 -17.13 -2.02
N VAL A 83 -27.47 -18.06 -1.37
CA VAL A 83 -27.88 -18.67 -0.10
C VAL A 83 -26.94 -18.15 0.98
N GLN A 84 -27.49 -17.40 1.94
CA GLN A 84 -26.71 -16.83 3.04
C GLN A 84 -26.25 -17.94 4.00
N GLY A 85 -24.93 -18.05 4.21
CA GLY A 85 -24.37 -18.89 5.27
C GLY A 85 -24.51 -18.25 6.65
N ALA A 86 -24.52 -19.07 7.71
CA ALA A 86 -24.70 -18.60 9.09
C ALA A 86 -23.62 -17.63 9.61
N SER A 87 -22.45 -17.59 8.96
CA SER A 87 -21.34 -16.69 9.29
C SER A 87 -21.25 -15.46 8.39
N VAL A 88 -22.17 -15.34 7.42
CA VAL A 88 -22.22 -14.23 6.47
C VAL A 88 -23.19 -13.19 7.02
N GLY A 89 -22.66 -12.00 7.28
CA GLY A 89 -23.41 -10.84 7.73
C GLY A 89 -22.84 -9.57 7.11
N THR A 90 -23.58 -8.48 7.21
CA THR A 90 -23.10 -7.12 6.90
C THR A 90 -23.80 -6.06 7.77
N ALA A 91 -24.77 -6.48 8.59
CA ALA A 91 -25.47 -5.68 9.59
C ALA A 91 -25.93 -6.57 10.75
N TYR A 92 -26.36 -5.96 11.84
CA TYR A 92 -26.99 -6.63 12.96
C TYR A 92 -28.52 -6.55 12.88
N ASN A 93 -29.16 -7.60 13.38
CA ASN A 93 -30.56 -7.65 13.80
C ASN A 93 -30.56 -7.63 15.34
N PHE A 94 -31.19 -6.62 15.92
CA PHE A 94 -31.33 -6.51 17.37
C PHE A 94 -32.67 -7.07 17.81
N ALA A 95 -32.63 -8.02 18.74
CA ALA A 95 -33.80 -8.59 19.39
C ALA A 95 -33.62 -8.52 20.92
N SER A 96 -34.70 -8.76 21.68
CA SER A 96 -34.65 -8.79 23.15
C SER A 96 -33.67 -9.84 23.70
N SER A 97 -33.35 -10.87 22.92
CA SER A 97 -32.41 -11.94 23.26
C SER A 97 -30.94 -11.64 22.90
N GLY A 98 -30.63 -10.47 22.32
CA GLY A 98 -29.29 -10.08 21.90
C GLY A 98 -29.18 -9.67 20.43
N ALA A 99 -27.94 -9.45 19.97
CA ALA A 99 -27.65 -9.11 18.59
C ALA A 99 -27.35 -10.38 17.76
N SER A 100 -27.94 -10.48 16.57
CA SER A 100 -27.64 -11.51 15.57
C SER A 100 -27.15 -10.87 14.29
N ILE A 101 -26.33 -11.56 13.50
CA ILE A 101 -25.89 -11.04 12.19
C ILE A 101 -26.94 -11.29 11.11
N ARG A 102 -27.06 -10.37 10.17
CA ARG A 102 -27.87 -10.52 8.95
C ARG A 102 -27.10 -10.03 7.73
N TYR A 103 -27.41 -10.61 6.58
CA TYR A 103 -26.93 -10.11 5.31
C TYR A 103 -27.86 -9.00 4.81
N SER A 104 -27.34 -7.77 4.82
CA SER A 104 -28.01 -6.55 4.37
C SER A 104 -27.18 -5.84 3.31
N THR A 105 -27.85 -5.31 2.29
CA THR A 105 -27.19 -4.64 1.16
C THR A 105 -27.94 -3.39 0.78
N VAL A 106 -27.25 -2.46 0.13
CA VAL A 106 -27.85 -1.25 -0.44
C VAL A 106 -27.48 -1.12 -1.92
N GLN A 107 -28.33 -0.46 -2.69
CA GLN A 107 -28.02 -0.12 -4.09
C GLN A 107 -27.24 1.20 -4.13
N ARG A 108 -26.04 1.19 -4.72
CA ARG A 108 -25.17 2.37 -4.92
C ARG A 108 -24.48 2.27 -6.27
N ALA A 109 -24.53 3.34 -7.07
CA ALA A 109 -23.89 3.40 -8.39
C ALA A 109 -24.19 2.18 -9.30
N GLY A 110 -25.42 1.65 -9.25
CA GLY A 110 -25.83 0.47 -10.02
C GLY A 110 -25.32 -0.87 -9.50
N LEU A 111 -24.69 -0.89 -8.32
CA LEU A 111 -24.16 -2.08 -7.65
C LEU A 111 -24.92 -2.35 -6.35
N ILE A 112 -25.10 -3.64 -6.05
CA ILE A 112 -25.52 -4.12 -4.74
C ILE A 112 -24.29 -4.22 -3.84
N VAL A 113 -24.19 -3.32 -2.88
CA VAL A 113 -23.01 -3.16 -2.01
C VAL A 113 -23.35 -3.49 -0.56
N PRO A 114 -22.36 -3.88 0.27
CA PRO A 114 -22.58 -4.15 1.70
C PRO A 114 -23.24 -2.97 2.43
N HIS A 115 -24.06 -3.26 3.45
CA HIS A 115 -24.81 -2.26 4.26
C HIS A 115 -23.96 -1.06 4.72
N MET A 116 -22.69 -1.29 5.04
CA MET A 116 -21.76 -0.24 5.48
C MET A 116 -21.57 0.89 4.45
N TRP A 117 -21.77 0.61 3.16
CA TRP A 117 -21.64 1.58 2.07
C TRP A 117 -22.77 2.61 1.99
N GLN A 118 -23.81 2.46 2.81
CA GLN A 118 -24.85 3.48 2.88
C GLN A 118 -24.41 4.72 3.67
N TYR A 119 -23.44 4.56 4.57
CA TYR A 119 -23.00 5.64 5.46
C TYR A 119 -21.89 6.46 4.82
N GLU A 120 -21.82 7.71 5.26
CA GLU A 120 -20.73 8.59 4.91
C GLU A 120 -19.48 8.28 5.75
N VAL A 121 -18.32 8.73 5.29
CA VAL A 121 -17.04 8.60 6.01
C VAL A 121 -16.45 9.99 6.24
N PRO A 122 -15.64 10.19 7.31
CA PRO A 122 -14.99 11.46 7.54
C PRO A 122 -14.20 11.93 6.31
N SER A 123 -14.24 13.23 6.04
CA SER A 123 -13.51 13.85 4.94
C SER A 123 -12.31 14.63 5.46
N ALA A 124 -11.20 14.62 4.71
CA ALA A 124 -10.01 15.40 5.06
C ALA A 124 -10.25 16.92 5.01
N ALA A 125 -11.27 17.36 4.26
CA ALA A 125 -11.70 18.76 4.22
C ALA A 125 -12.63 19.16 5.39
N GLY A 126 -12.88 18.23 6.32
CA GLY A 126 -13.92 18.37 7.35
C GLY A 126 -15.27 17.80 6.89
N GLY A 127 -16.13 17.49 7.87
CA GLY A 127 -17.44 16.88 7.62
C GLY A 127 -17.35 15.42 7.15
N TYR A 128 -18.37 15.00 6.40
CA TYR A 128 -18.58 13.63 5.95
C TYR A 128 -18.82 13.58 4.43
N ARG A 129 -18.51 12.44 3.80
CA ARG A 129 -18.71 12.21 2.36
C ARG A 129 -19.09 10.77 2.06
N THR A 130 -19.77 10.53 0.94
CA THR A 130 -20.06 9.15 0.49
C THR A 130 -18.80 8.44 0.00
N MET A 131 -18.85 7.10 -0.01
CA MET A 131 -17.79 6.25 -0.56
C MET A 131 -17.96 5.99 -2.07
N ASP A 132 -18.98 6.56 -2.73
CA ASP A 132 -19.30 6.30 -4.14
C ASP A 132 -18.11 6.51 -5.11
N PRO A 133 -17.21 7.49 -4.92
CA PRO A 133 -16.04 7.64 -5.80
C PRO A 133 -15.13 6.40 -5.80
N LEU A 134 -15.09 5.61 -4.72
CA LEU A 134 -14.34 4.36 -4.69
C LEU A 134 -14.97 3.30 -5.59
N LEU A 135 -16.32 3.20 -5.64
CA LEU A 135 -17.02 2.22 -6.48
C LEU A 135 -16.68 2.41 -7.97
N SER A 136 -16.57 3.66 -8.41
CA SER A 136 -16.23 3.98 -9.80
C SER A 136 -14.76 3.71 -10.16
N ASN A 137 -13.89 3.48 -9.18
CA ASN A 137 -12.45 3.36 -9.36
C ASN A 137 -11.86 2.07 -8.77
N MET A 138 -12.69 1.12 -8.33
CA MET A 138 -12.26 -0.14 -7.74
C MET A 138 -12.54 -1.32 -8.68
N ILE A 139 -11.66 -2.31 -8.60
CA ILE A 139 -11.92 -3.67 -9.10
C ILE A 139 -12.00 -4.56 -7.88
N GLN A 140 -13.01 -5.42 -7.84
CA GLN A 140 -13.12 -6.45 -6.81
C GLN A 140 -12.80 -7.81 -7.40
N LEU A 141 -11.80 -8.47 -6.81
CA LEU A 141 -11.45 -9.85 -7.11
C LEU A 141 -11.87 -10.70 -5.91
N ARG A 142 -12.56 -11.82 -6.16
CA ARG A 142 -13.03 -12.71 -5.10
C ARG A 142 -12.53 -14.12 -5.35
N GLY A 143 -11.99 -14.71 -4.29
CA GLY A 143 -11.44 -16.06 -4.34
C GLY A 143 -10.10 -16.05 -5.06
N ILE A 144 -9.06 -16.51 -4.36
CA ILE A 144 -7.86 -17.03 -4.98
C ILE A 144 -7.77 -18.49 -4.57
N GLU A 145 -7.59 -19.38 -5.54
CA GLU A 145 -7.32 -20.78 -5.24
C GLU A 145 -5.86 -20.89 -4.81
N VAL A 146 -5.65 -21.02 -3.51
CA VAL A 146 -4.30 -21.02 -2.91
C VAL A 146 -3.68 -22.41 -2.83
N GLY A 147 -4.47 -23.47 -3.07
CA GLY A 147 -4.06 -24.89 -2.99
C GLY A 147 -3.71 -25.37 -1.57
N ASN A 148 -2.99 -24.55 -0.81
CA ASN A 148 -2.70 -24.69 0.61
C ASN A 148 -3.29 -23.49 1.36
N PRO A 149 -4.25 -23.69 2.29
CA PRO A 149 -4.88 -22.61 3.03
C PRO A 149 -4.02 -22.03 4.15
N ASP A 150 -2.78 -22.50 4.34
CA ASP A 150 -1.85 -21.95 5.33
C ASP A 150 -1.71 -20.43 5.17
N HIS A 151 -1.82 -19.70 6.28
CA HIS A 151 -2.03 -18.25 6.28
C HIS A 151 -0.93 -17.52 5.50
N GLY A 152 0.34 -17.90 5.71
CA GLY A 152 1.47 -17.28 5.02
C GLY A 152 1.53 -17.62 3.53
N ALA A 153 1.24 -18.86 3.16
CA ALA A 153 1.19 -19.29 1.77
C ALA A 153 0.03 -18.59 1.04
N ALA A 154 -1.17 -18.58 1.62
CA ALA A 154 -2.33 -17.92 1.06
C ALA A 154 -2.11 -16.40 0.89
N GLN A 155 -1.48 -15.73 1.86
CA GLN A 155 -1.10 -14.32 1.75
C GLN A 155 -0.13 -14.07 0.59
N ALA A 156 0.92 -14.89 0.46
CA ALA A 156 1.88 -14.76 -0.62
C ALA A 156 1.22 -14.90 -2.02
N MET A 157 0.23 -15.79 -2.12
CA MET A 157 -0.52 -16.06 -3.34
C MET A 157 -1.51 -14.95 -3.71
N GLN A 158 -1.82 -14.02 -2.79
CA GLN A 158 -2.53 -12.78 -3.13
C GLN A 158 -1.68 -11.91 -4.04
N PHE A 159 -0.36 -11.88 -3.84
CA PHE A 159 0.54 -11.08 -4.68
C PHE A 159 0.86 -11.77 -6.01
N VAL A 160 1.04 -13.10 -5.97
CA VAL A 160 1.41 -13.93 -7.13
C VAL A 160 0.51 -15.18 -7.13
N PRO A 161 -0.67 -15.13 -7.76
CA PRO A 161 -1.54 -16.29 -7.88
C PRO A 161 -0.86 -17.47 -8.58
N THR A 162 -1.37 -18.69 -8.40
CA THR A 162 -0.80 -19.90 -9.02
C THR A 162 -0.76 -19.74 -10.54
N GLY A 163 0.39 -19.99 -11.15
CA GLY A 163 0.60 -19.84 -12.59
C GLY A 163 0.83 -18.41 -13.06
N ALA A 164 0.77 -17.41 -12.17
CA ALA A 164 1.15 -16.05 -12.52
C ALA A 164 2.68 -15.96 -12.71
N VAL A 165 3.09 -15.44 -13.86
CA VAL A 165 4.50 -15.16 -14.21
C VAL A 165 5.00 -13.83 -13.64
N GLN A 166 4.11 -13.08 -12.99
CA GLN A 166 4.33 -11.71 -12.55
C GLN A 166 3.44 -11.41 -11.32
N SER A 167 3.93 -10.61 -10.35
CA SER A 167 3.13 -10.18 -9.20
C SER A 167 2.21 -9.01 -9.54
N MET A 168 1.05 -8.89 -8.88
CA MET A 168 0.14 -7.72 -9.08
C MET A 168 0.85 -6.38 -8.85
N THR A 169 1.67 -6.32 -7.81
CA THR A 169 2.48 -5.15 -7.47
C THR A 169 3.46 -4.79 -8.57
N SER A 170 4.02 -5.79 -9.24
CA SER A 170 4.96 -5.59 -10.32
C SER A 170 4.28 -5.27 -11.66
N LEU A 171 3.00 -5.60 -11.86
CA LEU A 171 2.27 -5.18 -13.07
C LEU A 171 2.23 -3.65 -13.16
N SER A 172 1.89 -2.99 -12.04
CA SER A 172 1.99 -1.52 -11.95
C SER A 172 3.44 -1.06 -12.06
N ALA A 173 4.38 -1.71 -11.36
CA ALA A 173 5.78 -1.33 -11.38
C ALA A 173 6.41 -1.41 -12.78
N ASP A 174 6.13 -2.46 -13.54
CA ASP A 174 6.70 -2.73 -14.86
C ASP A 174 6.10 -1.81 -15.92
N ALA A 175 4.84 -1.41 -15.78
CA ALA A 175 4.20 -0.39 -16.60
C ALA A 175 4.64 1.04 -16.23
N SER A 176 5.16 1.20 -15.01
CA SER A 176 5.57 2.48 -14.46
C SER A 176 7.02 2.82 -14.76
N ASP A 177 7.26 4.09 -14.60
CA ASP A 177 8.46 4.83 -14.87
C ASP A 177 8.97 5.59 -13.63
N ALA A 178 8.22 5.49 -12.53
CA ALA A 178 8.59 6.07 -11.27
C ALA A 178 9.98 5.57 -10.82
N PRO A 179 10.78 6.43 -10.16
CA PRO A 179 12.15 6.11 -9.77
C PRO A 179 12.24 4.93 -8.80
N ILE A 180 11.22 4.72 -7.97
CA ILE A 180 11.06 3.53 -7.14
C ILE A 180 10.03 2.63 -7.82
N SER A 181 10.43 1.42 -8.18
CA SER A 181 9.56 0.50 -8.91
C SER A 181 8.36 0.04 -8.08
N ALA A 182 8.60 -0.34 -6.83
CA ALA A 182 7.54 -0.67 -5.88
C ALA A 182 8.01 -0.40 -4.44
N VAL A 183 7.06 -0.12 -3.55
CA VAL A 183 7.30 0.05 -2.12
C VAL A 183 6.51 -0.99 -1.35
N ASN A 184 7.18 -1.72 -0.47
CA ASN A 184 6.59 -2.62 0.50
C ASN A 184 6.75 -2.04 1.90
N LEU A 185 5.64 -1.75 2.59
CA LEU A 185 5.63 -1.23 3.95
C LEU A 185 5.09 -2.28 4.92
N SER A 186 6.02 -2.96 5.60
CA SER A 186 5.73 -3.90 6.68
C SER A 186 4.83 -5.09 6.36
N LEU A 187 4.77 -5.54 5.11
CA LEU A 187 4.07 -6.79 4.76
C LEU A 187 4.92 -8.02 5.05
N SER A 188 4.36 -8.95 5.80
CA SER A 188 4.86 -10.32 5.85
C SER A 188 4.56 -11.03 4.53
N GLN A 189 5.40 -12.00 4.15
CA GLN A 189 5.21 -12.84 2.97
C GLN A 189 5.04 -12.10 1.63
N TYR A 190 5.47 -10.84 1.56
CA TYR A 190 5.43 -10.03 0.35
C TYR A 190 6.19 -10.70 -0.79
N ARG A 191 5.54 -10.86 -1.94
CA ARG A 191 6.17 -11.38 -3.16
C ARG A 191 6.15 -10.33 -4.26
N PHE A 192 7.32 -10.04 -4.80
CA PHE A 192 7.50 -9.17 -5.95
C PHE A 192 8.24 -9.93 -7.05
N VAL A 193 7.58 -10.13 -8.19
CA VAL A 193 8.13 -10.88 -9.33
C VAL A 193 7.91 -10.03 -10.56
N SER A 194 8.95 -9.32 -11.01
CA SER A 194 8.93 -8.45 -12.19
C SER A 194 9.48 -9.17 -13.42
N GLN A 195 8.88 -8.93 -14.59
CA GLN A 195 9.40 -9.41 -15.88
C GLN A 195 10.44 -8.46 -16.48
N LYS A 196 10.59 -7.25 -15.90
CA LYS A 196 11.56 -6.22 -16.31
C LYS A 196 12.74 -6.11 -15.34
N SER A 197 12.97 -7.13 -14.52
CA SER A 197 14.06 -7.19 -13.54
C SER A 197 14.06 -6.01 -12.55
N LYS A 198 12.88 -5.49 -12.22
CA LYS A 198 12.70 -4.46 -11.19
C LYS A 198 12.74 -5.08 -9.79
N SER A 199 12.97 -4.25 -8.77
CA SER A 199 12.93 -4.66 -7.36
C SER A 199 12.06 -3.71 -6.54
N ALA A 200 11.52 -4.22 -5.43
CA ALA A 200 10.77 -3.42 -4.47
C ALA A 200 11.68 -2.90 -3.35
N VAL A 201 11.42 -1.68 -2.89
CA VAL A 201 12.02 -1.14 -1.65
C VAL A 201 11.17 -1.58 -0.47
N THR A 202 11.78 -2.24 0.51
CA THR A 202 11.11 -2.63 1.74
C THR A 202 11.38 -1.61 2.85
N VAL A 203 10.31 -1.09 3.44
CA VAL A 203 10.31 -0.16 4.57
C VAL A 203 9.70 -0.87 5.76
N SER A 204 10.45 -0.94 6.86
CA SER A 204 9.98 -1.49 8.14
C SER A 204 9.28 -0.41 8.98
N ASN A 205 8.31 -0.82 9.80
CA ASN A 205 7.70 0.01 10.85
C ASN A 205 8.72 0.66 11.80
N GLY A 206 8.29 1.76 12.44
CA GLY A 206 9.03 2.50 13.45
C GLY A 206 10.15 3.41 12.88
N GLY A 207 10.58 4.39 13.68
CA GLY A 207 11.58 5.38 13.27
C GLY A 207 11.10 6.28 12.11
N ASP A 208 12.04 6.94 11.45
CA ASP A 208 11.75 7.78 10.29
C ASP A 208 11.56 6.90 9.03
N MET A 209 10.32 6.53 8.74
CA MET A 209 9.94 5.70 7.58
C MET A 209 10.36 6.32 6.26
N LEU A 210 10.39 7.65 6.18
CA LEU A 210 10.77 8.37 4.99
C LEU A 210 12.28 8.32 4.78
N THR A 211 13.07 8.50 5.84
CA THR A 211 14.51 8.23 5.80
C THR A 211 14.77 6.78 5.38
N LYS A 212 13.98 5.82 5.85
CA LYS A 212 14.11 4.41 5.44
C LYS A 212 13.76 4.18 3.96
N LEU A 213 12.71 4.81 3.43
CA LEU A 213 12.34 4.77 2.01
C LEU A 213 13.50 5.22 1.12
N VAL A 214 14.23 6.24 1.56
CA VAL A 214 15.38 6.79 0.82
C VAL A 214 16.71 6.19 1.25
N SER A 215 16.75 5.37 2.29
CA SER A 215 18.01 4.80 2.82
C SER A 215 18.80 3.98 1.81
N PRO A 216 18.20 3.25 0.84
CA PRO A 216 18.95 2.62 -0.25
C PRO A 216 19.72 3.63 -1.12
N PHE A 217 19.35 4.91 -1.04
CA PHE A 217 19.82 6.03 -1.86
C PHE A 217 20.80 6.93 -1.10
N VAL A 218 20.90 6.78 0.22
CA VAL A 218 21.79 7.56 1.06
C VAL A 218 23.03 6.71 1.32
N SER A 219 24.20 7.20 0.90
CA SER A 219 25.49 6.60 1.27
C SER A 219 25.52 6.30 2.78
N LYS A 220 26.02 5.11 3.17
CA LYS A 220 26.31 4.73 4.57
C LYS A 220 27.42 5.60 5.20
N SER A 221 27.53 6.88 4.84
CA SER A 221 28.23 7.85 5.65
C SER A 221 27.47 8.02 6.96
N THR A 222 28.21 8.07 8.05
CA THR A 222 27.76 8.08 9.45
C THR A 222 26.92 9.30 9.89
N GLY A 223 26.35 10.05 8.95
CA GLY A 223 25.51 11.24 9.19
C GLY A 223 24.03 10.97 8.94
N THR A 224 23.16 11.64 9.70
CA THR A 224 21.71 11.62 9.47
C THR A 224 21.37 12.19 8.09
N PHE A 225 20.27 11.75 7.49
CA PHE A 225 19.81 12.19 6.15
C PHE A 225 19.80 13.72 6.00
N VAL A 226 19.37 14.41 7.05
CA VAL A 226 19.33 15.87 7.13
C VAL A 226 20.72 16.50 6.92
N THR A 227 21.78 15.92 7.49
CA THR A 227 23.16 16.41 7.35
C THR A 227 23.74 16.18 5.95
N ASN A 228 23.24 15.17 5.24
CA ASN A 228 23.74 14.81 3.91
C ASN A 228 22.88 15.33 2.75
N LYS A 229 21.74 15.98 3.01
CA LYS A 229 20.88 16.60 1.98
C LYS A 229 21.66 17.51 1.03
N ASN A 230 22.59 18.30 1.56
CA ASN A 230 23.40 19.23 0.78
C ASN A 230 24.46 18.53 -0.12
N LYS A 231 24.72 17.23 0.10
CA LYS A 231 25.65 16.43 -0.70
C LYS A 231 24.97 15.66 -1.83
N LEU A 232 23.64 15.53 -1.80
CA LEU A 232 22.88 14.86 -2.85
C LEU A 232 22.95 15.64 -4.17
N GLY A 233 22.83 16.97 -4.13
CA GLY A 233 22.92 17.82 -5.33
C GLY A 233 24.25 17.65 -6.07
N PRO A 234 25.41 17.87 -5.43
CA PRO A 234 26.71 17.69 -6.06
C PRO A 234 27.00 16.26 -6.54
N ALA A 235 26.56 15.24 -5.80
CA ALA A 235 26.75 13.85 -6.21
C ALA A 235 25.90 13.48 -7.43
N LEU A 236 24.69 14.05 -7.52
CA LEU A 236 23.83 13.94 -8.68
C LEU A 236 24.46 14.65 -9.87
N ASP A 237 24.85 15.91 -9.73
CA ASP A 237 25.50 16.70 -10.80
C ASP A 237 26.74 15.99 -11.34
N ALA A 238 27.56 15.38 -10.47
CA ALA A 238 28.73 14.60 -10.88
C ALA A 238 28.37 13.36 -11.71
N ALA A 239 27.33 12.63 -11.33
CA ALA A 239 26.89 11.46 -12.08
C ALA A 239 26.19 11.83 -13.40
N ILE A 240 25.45 12.93 -13.43
CA ILE A 240 24.88 13.52 -14.66
C ILE A 240 26.01 13.90 -15.62
N SER A 241 27.03 14.58 -15.10
CA SER A 241 28.20 14.97 -15.89
C SER A 241 28.96 13.75 -16.43
N ALA A 242 29.16 12.72 -15.61
CA ALA A 242 29.78 11.46 -16.04
C ALA A 242 28.95 10.74 -17.12
N MET A 243 27.62 10.73 -17.00
CA MET A 243 26.73 10.19 -18.03
C MET A 243 26.75 10.98 -19.31
N ASN A 244 26.64 12.32 -19.24
CA ASN A 244 26.70 13.18 -20.42
C ASN A 244 28.04 13.02 -21.15
N SER A 245 29.14 12.87 -20.39
CA SER A 245 30.48 12.61 -20.93
C SER A 245 30.57 11.23 -21.58
N ALA A 246 30.01 10.19 -20.97
CA ALA A 246 29.94 8.84 -21.55
C ALA A 246 29.01 8.77 -22.77
N GLN A 247 27.98 9.62 -22.85
CA GLN A 247 27.01 9.68 -23.94
C GLN A 247 27.53 10.47 -25.14
N ALA A 248 28.23 11.58 -24.91
CA ALA A 248 28.93 12.33 -25.96
C ALA A 248 29.94 11.43 -26.71
N ALA A 249 30.48 10.42 -26.03
CA ALA A 249 31.35 9.41 -26.62
C ALA A 249 30.61 8.28 -27.36
N ALA A 250 29.29 8.10 -27.13
CA ALA A 250 28.56 6.91 -27.58
C ALA A 250 27.55 7.18 -28.71
N ARG A 251 26.58 8.12 -28.59
CA ARG A 251 25.59 8.46 -29.64
C ARG A 251 24.92 9.84 -29.44
N PRO A 252 24.83 10.73 -30.46
CA PRO A 252 24.15 12.03 -30.40
C PRO A 252 22.62 11.99 -30.33
N GLU A 253 22.02 10.84 -30.64
CA GLU A 253 20.57 10.64 -30.84
C GLU A 253 19.77 10.62 -29.52
N THR A 254 20.48 10.72 -28.40
CA THR A 254 19.95 10.54 -27.05
C THR A 254 19.67 11.86 -26.32
N ALA A 255 19.42 12.95 -27.04
CA ALA A 255 19.10 14.27 -26.46
C ALA A 255 17.91 14.22 -25.46
N GLY A 256 17.01 13.24 -25.57
CA GLY A 256 15.95 12.98 -24.59
C GLY A 256 16.42 12.51 -23.21
N ILE A 257 17.70 12.16 -23.04
CA ILE A 257 18.25 11.76 -21.73
C ILE A 257 18.56 12.97 -20.87
N SER A 258 19.03 14.07 -21.47
CA SER A 258 19.27 15.32 -20.73
C SER A 258 17.98 15.81 -20.07
N SER A 259 16.85 15.77 -20.78
CA SER A 259 15.55 16.15 -20.21
C SER A 259 15.03 15.16 -19.16
N ALA A 260 15.24 13.86 -19.34
CA ALA A 260 14.93 12.83 -18.34
C ALA A 260 15.78 12.98 -17.07
N THR A 261 17.02 13.42 -17.23
CA THR A 261 17.99 13.63 -16.15
C THR A 261 17.70 14.92 -15.37
N GLU A 262 17.31 15.99 -16.06
CA GLU A 262 16.76 17.18 -15.42
C GLU A 262 15.44 16.87 -14.72
N ALA A 263 14.55 16.07 -15.30
CA ALA A 263 13.32 15.62 -14.64
C ALA A 263 13.59 14.78 -13.38
N ALA A 264 14.62 13.93 -13.40
CA ALA A 264 15.11 13.20 -12.24
C ALA A 264 15.65 14.14 -11.14
N LYS A 265 16.46 15.14 -11.53
CA LYS A 265 16.94 16.20 -10.61
C LYS A 265 15.79 17.02 -10.04
N ASP A 266 14.78 17.30 -10.85
CA ASP A 266 13.57 18.00 -10.45
C ASP A 266 12.73 17.14 -9.50
N LEU A 267 12.59 15.83 -9.76
CA LEU A 267 11.93 14.86 -8.86
C LEU A 267 12.67 14.72 -7.52
N MET A 268 14.00 14.70 -7.53
CA MET A 268 14.80 14.67 -6.30
C MET A 268 14.71 16.00 -5.53
N SER A 269 14.74 17.13 -6.25
CA SER A 269 14.67 18.47 -5.64
C SER A 269 13.26 18.78 -5.09
N LYS A 270 12.21 18.39 -5.83
CA LYS A 270 10.79 18.55 -5.45
C LYS A 270 10.37 17.52 -4.39
N GLY A 271 10.80 16.28 -4.52
CA GLY A 271 10.50 15.20 -3.57
C GLY A 271 11.13 15.45 -2.21
N PHE A 272 12.41 15.86 -2.16
CA PHE A 272 13.16 15.92 -0.89
C PHE A 272 13.23 17.31 -0.23
N GLY A 273 12.71 18.35 -0.89
CA GLY A 273 12.78 19.75 -0.45
C GLY A 273 12.06 20.04 0.87
N ASP A 274 10.83 19.54 1.02
CA ASP A 274 9.88 19.89 2.11
C ASP A 274 9.28 18.65 2.81
N LEU A 275 10.07 17.58 2.82
CA LEU A 275 9.69 16.27 3.37
C LEU A 275 9.10 16.30 4.77
N GLY A 276 9.76 17.02 5.69
CA GLY A 276 9.41 16.97 7.11
C GLY A 276 8.05 17.61 7.38
N SER A 277 7.75 18.75 6.73
CA SER A 277 6.48 19.46 6.95
C SER A 277 5.31 18.74 6.26
N GLN A 278 5.51 18.22 5.05
CA GLN A 278 4.52 17.45 4.31
C GLN A 278 4.20 16.14 5.01
N TRP A 279 5.22 15.42 5.51
CA TRP A 279 5.03 14.19 6.27
C TRP A 279 4.19 14.42 7.52
N ASN A 280 4.55 15.40 8.36
CA ASN A 280 3.81 15.71 9.58
C ASN A 280 2.36 16.10 9.27
N THR A 281 2.13 16.85 8.18
CA THR A 281 0.79 17.23 7.72
C THR A 281 -0.03 16.02 7.29
N LEU A 282 0.54 15.10 6.51
CA LEU A 282 -0.13 13.88 6.06
C LEU A 282 -0.44 12.94 7.23
N VAL A 283 0.51 12.75 8.15
CA VAL A 283 0.28 11.93 9.35
C VAL A 283 -0.83 12.54 10.21
N ALA A 284 -0.82 13.86 10.42
CA ALA A 284 -1.89 14.54 11.16
C ALA A 284 -3.26 14.39 10.48
N LYS A 285 -3.31 14.55 9.14
CA LYS A 285 -4.52 14.31 8.34
C LYS A 285 -5.08 12.91 8.59
N TYR A 286 -4.27 11.87 8.44
CA TYR A 286 -4.74 10.49 8.61
C TYR A 286 -5.07 10.14 10.06
N ARG A 287 -4.34 10.68 11.05
CA ARG A 287 -4.73 10.55 12.47
C ARG A 287 -6.11 11.14 12.71
N GLY A 288 -6.39 12.33 12.18
CA GLY A 288 -7.72 12.96 12.28
C GLY A 288 -8.83 12.10 11.68
N LEU A 289 -8.61 11.57 10.47
CA LEU A 289 -9.56 10.68 9.80
C LEU A 289 -9.81 9.39 10.60
N LEU A 290 -8.77 8.77 11.14
CA LEU A 290 -8.88 7.56 11.95
C LEU A 290 -9.63 7.83 13.26
N THR A 291 -9.28 8.89 13.99
CA THR A 291 -9.98 9.28 15.22
C THR A 291 -11.46 9.53 14.98
N ALA A 292 -11.81 10.27 13.91
CA ALA A 292 -13.20 10.50 13.54
C ALA A 292 -13.93 9.23 13.09
N SER A 293 -13.21 8.26 12.51
CA SER A 293 -13.78 6.97 12.10
C SER A 293 -13.99 6.01 13.28
N LEU A 294 -13.20 6.16 14.34
CA LEU A 294 -13.27 5.38 15.58
C LEU A 294 -14.06 6.08 16.69
N ASP A 295 -14.77 7.16 16.37
CA ASP A 295 -15.56 7.89 17.36
C ASP A 295 -16.66 6.99 17.96
N PRO A 296 -16.57 6.62 19.26
CA PRO A 296 -17.57 5.76 19.90
C PRO A 296 -18.94 6.45 20.03
N GLY A 297 -19.00 7.78 19.90
CA GLY A 297 -20.26 8.54 19.86
C GLY A 297 -21.01 8.37 18.55
N ARG A 298 -20.38 7.78 17.52
CA ARG A 298 -20.99 7.63 16.20
C ARG A 298 -21.92 6.42 16.15
N SER A 299 -23.22 6.71 16.08
CA SER A 299 -24.28 5.71 15.90
C SER A 299 -24.53 5.43 14.41
N LEU A 300 -24.36 4.19 13.99
CA LEU A 300 -24.63 3.70 12.64
C LEU A 300 -25.79 2.69 12.68
N PRO A 301 -26.97 3.01 12.12
CA PRO A 301 -28.17 2.17 12.19
C PRO A 301 -28.02 0.73 11.65
N GLY A 302 -28.07 -0.29 12.51
CA GLY A 302 -27.80 -1.68 12.15
C GLY A 302 -26.32 -2.07 12.27
N ILE A 303 -25.46 -1.22 12.82
CA ILE A 303 -24.06 -1.53 13.13
C ILE A 303 -23.74 -1.20 14.59
N THR A 304 -23.88 0.07 15.02
CA THR A 304 -23.49 0.55 16.37
C THR A 304 -24.61 1.26 17.13
N ASP A 305 -25.81 1.30 16.58
CA ASP A 305 -26.96 2.03 17.15
C ASP A 305 -27.59 1.36 18.38
N GLN A 306 -27.40 0.06 18.57
CA GLN A 306 -27.89 -0.68 19.74
C GLN A 306 -26.80 -1.58 20.33
N ALA A 307 -26.98 -1.97 21.60
CA ALA A 307 -26.01 -2.80 22.32
C ALA A 307 -25.73 -4.11 21.56
N ILE A 308 -24.44 -4.41 21.35
CA ILE A 308 -24.02 -5.66 20.73
C ILE A 308 -23.58 -6.57 21.86
N VAL A 309 -24.54 -7.34 22.38
CA VAL A 309 -24.28 -8.32 23.44
C VAL A 309 -24.02 -9.68 22.77
N PRO A 310 -22.86 -10.32 23.04
CA PRO A 310 -22.53 -11.60 22.45
C PRO A 310 -23.50 -12.70 22.91
N ASP A 311 -23.80 -13.63 22.02
CA ASP A 311 -24.66 -14.80 22.27
C ASP A 311 -23.95 -15.91 23.07
N GLY A 312 -22.77 -15.62 23.65
CA GLY A 312 -21.93 -16.58 24.36
C GLY A 312 -21.21 -17.59 23.45
N THR A 313 -21.29 -17.46 22.12
CA THR A 313 -20.60 -18.34 21.15
C THR A 313 -19.24 -17.81 20.74
N MET A 314 -18.36 -18.68 20.23
CA MET A 314 -16.99 -18.35 19.82
C MET A 314 -16.88 -17.31 18.69
N LYS A 315 -18.01 -16.85 18.14
CA LYS A 315 -18.07 -15.86 17.05
C LYS A 315 -17.39 -14.54 17.38
N PHE A 316 -17.33 -14.17 18.67
CA PHE A 316 -16.81 -12.88 19.14
C PHE A 316 -15.54 -13.00 19.99
N GLN A 317 -14.86 -14.16 19.94
CA GLN A 317 -13.65 -14.41 20.71
C GLN A 317 -12.51 -13.48 20.28
N LEU A 318 -11.78 -12.95 21.27
CA LEU A 318 -10.58 -12.16 21.08
C LEU A 318 -9.43 -12.78 21.87
N ASN A 319 -8.35 -13.17 21.19
CA ASN A 319 -7.15 -13.80 21.79
C ASN A 319 -7.49 -14.96 22.73
N GLY A 320 -8.30 -15.91 22.27
CA GLY A 320 -8.71 -17.05 23.10
C GLY A 320 -9.80 -16.74 24.14
N SER A 321 -10.09 -15.47 24.39
CA SER A 321 -11.03 -15.03 25.44
C SER A 321 -12.40 -14.69 24.86
N MET A 322 -13.45 -15.22 25.49
CA MET A 322 -14.84 -14.98 25.13
C MET A 322 -15.37 -13.71 25.80
N PRO A 323 -16.09 -12.83 25.08
CA PRO A 323 -16.71 -11.68 25.72
C PRO A 323 -17.83 -12.16 26.66
N THR A 324 -17.95 -11.52 27.83
CA THR A 324 -19.02 -11.88 28.77
C THR A 324 -20.40 -11.48 28.22
N SER A 325 -21.47 -12.10 28.72
CA SER A 325 -22.86 -11.75 28.38
C SER A 325 -23.27 -10.33 28.80
N THR A 326 -22.42 -9.62 29.53
CA THR A 326 -22.59 -8.22 29.94
C THR A 326 -21.75 -7.24 29.12
N THR A 327 -20.89 -7.74 28.23
CA THR A 327 -20.00 -6.90 27.42
C THR A 327 -20.74 -6.37 26.20
N ASP A 328 -20.98 -5.05 26.15
CA ASP A 328 -21.43 -4.37 24.93
C ASP A 328 -20.22 -4.12 24.02
N LEU A 329 -20.12 -4.86 22.91
CA LEU A 329 -18.97 -4.80 22.01
C LEU A 329 -18.75 -3.42 21.37
N ARG A 330 -19.77 -2.53 21.38
CA ARG A 330 -19.59 -1.14 20.92
C ARG A 330 -18.60 -0.37 21.77
N THR A 331 -18.53 -0.69 23.06
CA THR A 331 -17.65 -0.03 24.02
C THR A 331 -16.19 -0.48 23.90
N MET A 332 -15.90 -1.47 23.03
CA MET A 332 -14.54 -1.95 22.81
C MET A 332 -13.62 -0.88 22.24
N ILE A 333 -14.16 -0.01 21.37
CA ILE A 333 -13.46 1.16 20.87
C ILE A 333 -13.64 2.29 21.88
N LYS A 334 -12.54 2.81 22.41
CA LYS A 334 -12.50 3.92 23.36
C LYS A 334 -11.55 5.00 22.87
N ALA A 335 -11.57 6.17 23.51
CA ALA A 335 -10.70 7.29 23.16
C ALA A 335 -9.19 6.95 23.17
N SER A 336 -8.79 5.96 23.97
CA SER A 336 -7.40 5.47 24.03
C SER A 336 -7.10 4.28 23.13
N THR A 337 -8.10 3.74 22.41
CA THR A 337 -7.89 2.74 21.36
C THR A 337 -7.08 3.37 20.25
N GLY A 338 -6.03 2.69 19.84
CA GLY A 338 -5.16 3.16 18.78
C GLY A 338 -5.00 2.14 17.67
N LEU A 339 -4.56 2.68 16.53
CA LEU A 339 -4.21 1.95 15.33
C LEU A 339 -2.74 2.22 15.06
N ALA A 340 -1.88 1.26 15.39
CA ALA A 340 -0.44 1.48 15.32
C ALA A 340 -0.01 1.64 13.85
N ASN A 341 0.74 2.71 13.57
CA ASN A 341 1.32 2.99 12.26
C ASN A 341 0.33 3.18 11.09
N VAL A 342 -0.99 3.09 11.31
CA VAL A 342 -1.97 3.15 10.20
C VAL A 342 -1.98 4.53 9.55
N ALA A 343 -1.89 5.60 10.35
CA ALA A 343 -1.82 6.95 9.83
C ALA A 343 -0.53 7.17 9.02
N GLU A 344 0.58 6.66 9.52
CA GLU A 344 1.89 6.70 8.87
C GLU A 344 1.90 5.90 7.56
N HIS A 345 1.19 4.77 7.50
CA HIS A 345 1.09 3.96 6.29
C HIS A 345 0.30 4.67 5.19
N PHE A 346 -0.85 5.25 5.53
CA PHE A 346 -1.62 6.03 4.58
C PHE A 346 -0.91 7.32 4.18
N ALA A 347 -0.22 7.98 5.11
CA ALA A 347 0.62 9.13 4.81
C ALA A 347 1.73 8.77 3.82
N MET A 348 2.41 7.63 4.03
CA MET A 348 3.43 7.11 3.11
C MET A 348 2.83 6.79 1.74
N ALA A 349 1.68 6.12 1.68
CA ALA A 349 1.01 5.81 0.43
C ALA A 349 0.64 7.06 -0.35
N GLU A 350 0.00 8.04 0.29
CA GLU A 350 -0.35 9.30 -0.37
C GLU A 350 0.90 10.05 -0.84
N TYR A 351 1.93 10.15 0.00
CA TYR A 351 3.17 10.82 -0.33
C TYR A 351 3.87 10.16 -1.54
N VAL A 352 4.11 8.85 -1.48
CA VAL A 352 4.77 8.08 -2.55
C VAL A 352 4.01 8.20 -3.87
N LEU A 353 2.68 8.09 -3.82
CA LEU A 353 1.84 8.13 -5.01
C LEU A 353 1.72 9.55 -5.56
N LEU A 354 1.46 10.57 -4.76
CA LEU A 354 1.27 11.95 -5.25
C LEU A 354 2.57 12.63 -5.67
N SER A 355 3.70 12.30 -5.02
CA SER A 355 5.02 12.77 -5.42
C SER A 355 5.63 11.99 -6.59
N ASN A 356 4.89 11.04 -7.17
CA ASN A 356 5.33 10.14 -8.25
C ASN A 356 6.66 9.42 -7.94
N LEU A 357 6.90 9.07 -6.67
CA LEU A 357 8.09 8.31 -6.28
C LEU A 357 7.96 6.84 -6.65
N SER A 358 6.76 6.28 -6.54
CA SER A 358 6.37 4.95 -7.03
C SER A 358 4.94 4.99 -7.53
N SER A 359 4.60 4.16 -8.51
CA SER A 359 3.21 3.88 -8.89
C SER A 359 2.63 2.67 -8.15
N SER A 360 3.45 1.95 -7.39
CA SER A 360 3.08 0.71 -6.73
C SER A 360 3.52 0.75 -5.27
N ILE A 361 2.54 0.74 -4.38
CA ILE A 361 2.80 0.65 -2.94
C ILE A 361 1.90 -0.42 -2.33
N SER A 362 2.48 -1.19 -1.42
CA SER A 362 1.77 -2.19 -0.63
C SER A 362 2.04 -1.90 0.84
N ILE A 363 0.98 -1.75 1.63
CA ILE A 363 1.06 -1.42 3.05
C ILE A 363 0.43 -2.53 3.88
N SER A 364 1.00 -2.78 5.07
CA SER A 364 0.44 -3.66 6.11
C SER A 364 0.12 -2.88 7.38
N PRO A 365 -0.98 -2.10 7.43
CA PRO A 365 -1.32 -1.35 8.64
C PRO A 365 -1.46 -2.32 9.81
N ALA A 366 -0.88 -1.96 10.96
CA ALA A 366 -0.88 -2.85 12.10
C ALA A 366 -2.25 -2.89 12.79
N SER A 367 -2.37 -3.87 13.68
CA SER A 367 -3.53 -4.16 14.49
C SER A 367 -3.99 -3.04 15.42
N PHE A 368 -5.26 -3.12 15.83
CA PHE A 368 -5.77 -2.33 16.94
C PHE A 368 -5.08 -2.72 18.24
N TYR A 369 -4.81 -1.73 19.08
CA TYR A 369 -4.36 -1.93 20.45
C TYR A 369 -5.21 -1.14 21.44
N ASN A 370 -5.17 -1.56 22.70
CA ASN A 370 -5.90 -0.94 23.79
C ASN A 370 -7.43 -0.88 23.53
N LEU A 371 -7.98 -2.00 23.07
CA LEU A 371 -9.42 -2.26 23.02
C LEU A 371 -9.91 -2.57 24.42
N ALA A 372 -11.05 -2.02 24.83
CA ALA A 372 -11.69 -2.44 26.08
C ALA A 372 -12.32 -3.82 25.89
N PHE A 373 -11.94 -4.82 26.67
CA PHE A 373 -12.49 -6.17 26.55
C PHE A 373 -12.49 -6.87 27.91
N ASN A 374 -13.66 -7.37 28.36
CA ASN A 374 -13.84 -8.05 29.65
C ASN A 374 -13.24 -7.31 30.86
N GLY A 375 -13.36 -5.97 30.90
CA GLY A 375 -12.80 -5.14 31.98
C GLY A 375 -11.28 -4.91 31.90
N GLY A 376 -10.61 -5.42 30.86
CA GLY A 376 -9.19 -5.21 30.59
C GLY A 376 -8.92 -4.52 29.24
N ASN A 377 -7.64 -4.48 28.87
CA ASN A 377 -7.17 -4.00 27.56
C ASN A 377 -6.73 -5.18 26.70
N ALA A 378 -7.18 -5.22 25.44
CA ALA A 378 -6.79 -6.22 24.45
C ALA A 378 -6.26 -5.55 23.17
N GLY A 379 -5.65 -6.35 22.29
CA GLY A 379 -5.29 -5.96 20.92
C GLY A 379 -5.86 -6.95 19.90
N LEU A 380 -6.16 -6.48 18.69
CA LEU A 380 -6.55 -7.30 17.54
C LEU A 380 -5.31 -7.70 16.73
N GLY A 381 -4.32 -8.31 17.41
CA GLY A 381 -3.01 -8.70 16.86
C GLY A 381 -3.00 -10.09 16.25
N SER A 382 -2.22 -10.31 15.18
CA SER A 382 -1.82 -11.63 14.68
C SER A 382 -0.89 -12.35 15.66
N THR A 383 -1.34 -12.60 16.90
CA THR A 383 -0.75 -13.69 17.67
C THR A 383 -1.35 -14.99 17.17
N GLU A 384 -0.74 -15.52 16.11
CA GLU A 384 -0.82 -16.90 15.64
C GLU A 384 -0.23 -17.88 16.69
N ALA A 385 -0.37 -17.57 17.98
CA ALA A 385 0.25 -18.30 19.09
C ALA A 385 -0.77 -19.11 19.91
N ALA A 386 -2.01 -19.30 19.44
CA ALA A 386 -3.05 -19.95 20.24
C ALA A 386 -4.02 -20.87 19.49
N LEU A 387 -3.67 -21.37 18.29
CA LEU A 387 -4.42 -22.44 17.62
C LEU A 387 -3.48 -23.52 17.02
N ASN A 388 -2.59 -24.04 17.85
CA ASN A 388 -2.03 -25.39 17.72
C ASN A 388 -2.50 -26.24 18.89
#